data_AF-A0A383CGX9-F1
#
_entry.id   AF-A0A383CGX9-F1
#
_cell.length_a   1.000
_cell.length_b   1.000
_cell.length_c   1.000
_cell.angle_alpha   90.00
_cell.angle_beta   90.00
_cell.angle_gamma   90.00
#
_symmetry.space_group_name_H-M   'P 1'
#
loop_
_entity.id
_entity.type
_entity.pdbx_description
1 polymer ?
#
loop_
_entity_poly.entity_id
_entity_poly.type
_entity_poly.pdbx_seq_one_letter_code
_entity_poly.pdbx_strand_id
1 'polypeptide(L)'
;WLSGFAGFAIAALFGITPWEMLEKPNEFWWVLLFWLPGLLATHPPRGRRSYSPWYFAGVACYLIAFSIWLTGRPGHEWCRPDSWLQAHAVWHLLSALATGCFFMFLRTERTK
;
A
#
# COMPACT_ATOMS: atom_id res chain seq x y z
N TRP A 1 -0.50 -18.57 9.43
CA TRP A 1 -1.54 -19.18 8.57
C TRP A 1 -2.76 -18.28 8.37
N LEU A 2 -3.46 -17.83 9.43
CA LEU A 2 -4.66 -16.98 9.27
C LEU A 2 -4.42 -15.60 8.62
N SER A 3 -3.17 -15.12 8.60
CA SER A 3 -2.80 -13.84 8.00
C SER A 3 -3.12 -13.74 6.50
N GLY A 4 -3.19 -14.86 5.78
CA GLY A 4 -3.55 -14.87 4.36
C GLY A 4 -4.96 -14.35 4.08
N PHE A 5 -5.90 -14.53 5.03
CA PHE A 5 -7.25 -14.04 4.88
C PHE A 5 -7.35 -12.51 4.83
N ALA A 6 -6.39 -11.80 5.43
CA ALA A 6 -6.33 -10.35 5.35
C ALA A 6 -6.17 -9.87 3.89
N GLY A 7 -5.46 -10.64 3.05
CA GLY A 7 -5.30 -10.31 1.64
C GLY A 7 -6.64 -10.26 0.90
N PHE A 8 -7.56 -11.20 1.17
CA PHE A 8 -8.90 -11.19 0.55
C PHE A 8 -9.74 -10.00 1.02
N ALA A 9 -9.63 -9.63 2.31
CA ALA A 9 -10.32 -8.45 2.82
C ALA A 9 -9.82 -7.17 2.11
N ILE A 10 -8.51 -7.05 1.90
CA ILE A 10 -7.94 -5.93 1.15
C ILE A 10 -8.36 -5.97 -0.31
N ALA A 11 -8.31 -7.13 -0.98
CA ALA A 11 -8.73 -7.28 -2.37
C ALA A 11 -10.20 -6.88 -2.58
N ALA A 12 -11.07 -7.23 -1.64
CA ALA A 12 -12.49 -6.85 -1.67
C ALA A 12 -12.69 -5.33 -1.60
N LEU A 13 -11.83 -4.58 -0.90
CA LEU A 13 -11.87 -3.10 -0.91
C LEU A 13 -11.61 -2.51 -2.29
N PHE A 14 -10.92 -3.24 -3.17
CA PHE A 14 -10.68 -2.87 -4.56
C PHE A 14 -11.66 -3.53 -5.54
N GLY A 15 -12.73 -4.16 -5.02
CA GLY A 15 -13.75 -4.81 -5.84
C GLY A 15 -13.30 -6.15 -6.45
N ILE A 16 -12.20 -6.75 -5.99
CA ILE A 16 -11.72 -8.05 -6.45
C ILE A 16 -12.21 -9.13 -5.49
N THR A 17 -13.10 -9.98 -5.96
CA THR A 17 -13.72 -11.06 -5.19
C THR A 17 -12.93 -12.36 -5.30
N PRO A 18 -13.05 -13.28 -4.32
CA PRO A 18 -12.47 -14.62 -4.44
C PRO A 18 -12.95 -15.38 -5.67
N TRP A 19 -14.18 -15.12 -6.13
CA TRP A 19 -14.75 -15.79 -7.29
C TRP A 19 -14.04 -15.38 -8.59
N GLU A 20 -13.79 -14.07 -8.78
CA GLU A 20 -13.01 -13.58 -9.93
C GLU A 20 -11.59 -14.15 -9.96
N MET A 21 -10.96 -14.30 -8.78
CA MET A 21 -9.64 -14.90 -8.67
C MET A 21 -9.62 -16.37 -9.14
N LEU A 22 -10.68 -17.12 -8.86
CA LEU A 22 -10.83 -18.52 -9.29
C LEU A 22 -11.14 -18.64 -10.79
N GLU A 23 -11.94 -17.73 -11.33
CA GLU A 23 -12.29 -17.71 -12.76
C GLU A 23 -11.09 -17.33 -13.64
N LYS A 24 -10.14 -16.54 -13.12
CA LYS A 24 -8.99 -16.02 -13.87
C LYS A 24 -7.65 -16.30 -13.17
N PRO A 25 -7.25 -17.57 -12.99
CA PRO A 25 -6.07 -17.94 -12.21
C PRO A 25 -4.76 -17.40 -12.81
N ASN A 26 -4.69 -17.19 -14.12
CA ASN A 26 -3.52 -16.61 -14.78
C ASN A 26 -3.34 -15.12 -14.47
N GLU A 27 -4.43 -14.37 -14.22
CA GLU A 27 -4.38 -12.95 -13.84
C GLU A 27 -4.11 -12.79 -12.34
N PHE A 28 -4.65 -13.71 -11.52
CA PHE A 28 -4.63 -13.62 -10.05
C PHE A 28 -3.71 -14.65 -9.37
N TRP A 29 -2.71 -15.19 -10.08
CA TRP A 29 -1.77 -16.19 -9.53
C TRP A 29 -1.08 -15.72 -8.23
N TRP A 30 -0.93 -14.41 -8.05
CA TRP A 30 -0.34 -13.79 -6.87
C TRP A 30 -1.16 -13.96 -5.59
N VAL A 31 -2.41 -14.46 -5.65
CA VAL A 31 -3.21 -14.81 -4.46
C VAL A 31 -2.48 -15.79 -3.54
N LEU A 32 -1.59 -16.62 -4.10
CA LEU A 32 -0.73 -17.54 -3.34
C LEU A 32 0.21 -16.78 -2.38
N LEU A 33 0.60 -15.55 -2.72
CA LEU A 33 1.50 -14.72 -1.93
C LEU A 33 0.83 -14.15 -0.67
N PHE A 34 -0.50 -14.26 -0.52
CA PHE A 34 -1.19 -13.85 0.71
C PHE A 34 -0.68 -14.55 1.95
N TRP A 35 -0.20 -15.79 1.81
CA TRP A 35 0.36 -16.55 2.92
C TRP A 35 1.83 -16.23 3.21
N LEU A 36 2.51 -15.46 2.36
CA LEU A 36 3.92 -15.16 2.50
C LEU A 36 4.29 -14.55 3.87
N PRO A 37 3.54 -13.57 4.44
CA PRO A 37 3.84 -13.06 5.77
C PRO A 37 3.71 -14.15 6.85
N GLY A 38 2.72 -15.04 6.73
CA GLY A 38 2.49 -16.11 7.69
C GLY A 38 3.51 -17.25 7.59
N LEU A 39 4.15 -17.41 6.43
CA LEU A 39 5.22 -18.37 6.19
C LEU A 39 6.59 -17.83 6.65
N LEU A 40 6.84 -16.54 6.42
CA LEU A 40 8.14 -15.92 6.73
C LEU A 40 8.25 -15.39 8.16
N ALA A 41 7.15 -14.91 8.76
CA ALA A 41 7.14 -14.39 10.13
C ALA A 41 6.98 -15.53 11.16
N THR A 42 7.98 -16.41 11.24
CA THR A 42 7.97 -17.59 12.12
C THR A 42 8.18 -17.26 13.60
N HIS A 43 8.62 -16.04 13.92
CA HIS A 43 8.88 -15.59 15.28
C HIS A 43 8.25 -14.23 15.57
N PRO A 44 7.89 -13.96 16.84
CA PRO A 44 7.45 -12.63 17.25
C PRO A 44 8.55 -11.58 16.98
N PRO A 45 8.17 -10.32 16.70
CA PRO A 45 9.13 -9.25 16.50
C PRO A 45 9.97 -9.03 17.76
N ARG A 46 11.27 -8.81 17.57
CA ARG A 46 12.25 -8.56 18.65
C ARG A 46 12.17 -7.13 19.21
N GLY A 47 11.73 -6.17 18.41
CA GLY A 47 11.52 -4.78 18.81
C GLY A 47 10.05 -4.35 18.79
N ARG A 48 9.77 -3.17 19.34
CA ARG A 48 8.50 -2.45 19.19
C ARG A 48 8.77 -1.08 18.59
N ARG A 49 7.84 -0.59 17.76
CA ARG A 49 7.89 0.72 17.10
C ARG A 49 6.76 1.61 17.62
N SER A 50 7.00 2.92 17.68
CA SER A 50 5.94 3.90 17.94
C SER A 50 5.24 4.23 16.64
N TYR A 51 3.95 3.92 16.58
CA TYR A 51 3.15 4.19 15.38
C TYR A 51 2.92 5.69 15.17
N SER A 52 2.59 6.43 16.23
CA SER A 52 2.34 7.86 16.12
C SER A 52 3.64 8.68 16.16
N PRO A 53 3.77 9.74 15.34
CA PRO A 53 2.85 10.14 14.25
C PRO A 53 3.18 9.45 12.91
N TRP A 54 4.40 8.93 12.78
CA TRP A 54 5.03 8.68 11.49
C TRP A 54 4.38 7.56 10.66
N TYR A 55 3.88 6.50 11.30
CA TYR A 55 3.18 5.43 10.56
C TYR A 55 1.91 5.96 9.92
N PHE A 56 1.08 6.66 10.70
CA PHE A 56 -0.21 7.17 10.22
C PHE A 56 -0.04 8.27 9.17
N ALA A 57 0.92 9.17 9.37
CA ALA A 57 1.27 10.17 8.37
C ALA A 57 1.73 9.53 7.05
N GLY A 58 2.57 8.49 7.13
CA GLY A 58 3.04 7.75 5.95
C GLY A 58 1.91 7.04 5.21
N VAL A 59 1.03 6.33 5.93
CA VAL A 59 -0.15 5.68 5.35
C VAL A 59 -1.10 6.71 4.70
N ALA A 60 -1.36 7.83 5.36
CA ALA A 60 -2.20 8.89 4.80
C ALA A 60 -1.60 9.46 3.51
N CYS A 61 -0.30 9.80 3.50
CA CYS A 61 0.38 10.30 2.31
C CYS A 61 0.28 9.28 1.16
N TYR A 62 0.50 7.99 1.44
CA TYR A 62 0.43 6.93 0.44
C TYR A 62 -0.98 6.76 -0.13
N LEU A 63 -2.03 6.73 0.70
CA LEU A 63 -3.41 6.58 0.25
C LEU A 63 -3.90 7.78 -0.56
N ILE A 64 -3.49 9.00 -0.17
CA ILE A 64 -3.78 10.21 -0.94
C ILE A 64 -3.04 10.16 -2.29
N ALA A 65 -1.75 9.78 -2.28
CA ALA A 65 -0.99 9.60 -3.52
C ALA A 65 -1.68 8.60 -4.45
N PHE A 66 -2.09 7.44 -3.93
CA PHE A 66 -2.79 6.41 -4.70
C PHE A 66 -4.10 6.94 -5.30
N SER A 67 -4.89 7.67 -4.51
CA SER A 67 -6.15 8.29 -4.98
C SER A 67 -5.92 9.31 -6.11
N ILE A 68 -4.86 10.11 -6.00
CA ILE A 68 -4.45 11.04 -7.06
C ILE A 68 -4.00 10.29 -8.30
N TRP A 69 -3.22 9.21 -8.16
CA TRP A 69 -2.76 8.40 -9.28
C TRP A 69 -3.92 7.78 -10.08
N LEU A 70 -4.99 7.33 -9.40
CA LEU A 70 -6.17 6.77 -10.06
C LEU A 70 -6.84 7.74 -11.04
N THR A 71 -6.76 9.05 -10.79
CA THR A 71 -7.38 10.10 -11.61
C THR A 71 -6.37 10.93 -12.42
N GLY A 72 -5.08 10.85 -12.08
CA GLY A 72 -3.99 11.60 -12.71
C GLY A 72 -3.23 10.82 -13.79
N ARG A 73 -3.81 9.73 -14.32
CA ARG A 73 -3.19 8.85 -15.32
C ARG A 73 -3.66 9.16 -16.76
N PRO A 74 -2.88 8.80 -17.80
CA PRO A 74 -3.29 9.00 -19.19
C PRO A 74 -4.68 8.46 -19.49
N GLY A 75 -5.48 9.22 -20.22
CA GLY A 75 -6.87 8.87 -20.58
C GLY A 75 -7.94 9.28 -19.56
N HIS A 76 -7.56 9.87 -18.42
CA HIS A 76 -8.50 10.48 -17.47
C HIS A 76 -8.59 12.00 -17.66
N GLU A 77 -9.77 12.60 -17.47
CA GLU A 77 -10.02 14.03 -17.71
C GLU A 77 -9.15 14.98 -16.87
N TRP A 78 -8.69 14.50 -15.72
CA TRP A 78 -7.83 15.26 -14.80
C TRP A 78 -6.34 15.13 -15.11
N CYS A 79 -5.97 14.31 -16.10
CA CYS A 79 -4.60 14.20 -16.58
C CYS A 79 -4.31 15.32 -17.59
N ARG A 80 -3.64 16.39 -17.12
CA ARG A 80 -3.20 17.51 -17.97
C ARG A 80 -1.67 17.61 -17.92
N PRO A 81 -0.94 17.04 -18.89
CA PRO A 81 0.53 16.98 -18.83
C PRO A 81 1.19 18.35 -18.98
N ASP A 82 0.54 19.30 -19.64
CA ASP A 82 1.09 20.64 -19.88
C ASP A 82 0.78 21.65 -18.76
N SER A 83 0.12 21.22 -17.67
CA SER A 83 -0.13 22.10 -16.54
C SER A 83 1.12 22.32 -15.68
N TRP A 84 1.21 23.50 -15.07
CA TRP A 84 2.24 23.80 -14.07
C TRP A 84 2.12 22.93 -12.81
N LEU A 85 0.88 22.64 -12.38
CA LEU A 85 0.59 21.71 -11.31
C LEU A 85 0.04 20.42 -11.90
N GLN A 86 0.85 19.36 -11.87
CA GLN A 86 0.50 18.05 -12.42
C GLN A 86 0.12 17.08 -11.30
N ALA A 87 -0.96 16.32 -11.49
CA ALA A 87 -1.35 15.24 -10.58
C ALA A 87 -0.19 14.23 -10.38
N HIS A 88 0.56 13.96 -11.44
CA HIS A 88 1.75 13.10 -11.39
C HIS A 88 2.86 13.65 -10.48
N ALA A 89 3.11 14.97 -10.52
CA ALA A 89 4.09 15.61 -9.64
C ALA A 89 3.65 15.55 -8.17
N VAL A 90 2.37 15.80 -7.89
CA VAL A 90 1.81 15.69 -6.53
C VAL A 90 1.90 14.25 -6.02
N TRP A 91 1.59 13.26 -6.86
CA TRP A 91 1.75 11.85 -6.55
C TRP A 91 3.18 11.49 -6.15
N HIS A 92 4.18 11.97 -6.91
CA HIS A 92 5.59 11.76 -6.57
C HIS A 92 5.99 12.40 -5.24
N LEU A 93 5.56 13.65 -5.00
CA LEU A 93 5.88 14.36 -3.75
C LEU A 93 5.28 13.64 -2.54
N LEU A 94 4.02 13.23 -2.60
CA LEU A 94 3.36 12.48 -1.54
C LEU A 94 4.01 11.10 -1.31
N SER A 95 4.46 10.43 -2.37
CA SER A 95 5.20 9.17 -2.27
C SER A 95 6.55 9.34 -1.59
N ALA A 96 7.27 10.44 -1.87
CA ALA A 96 8.50 10.80 -1.19
C ALA A 96 8.26 11.10 0.30
N LEU A 97 7.21 11.88 0.62
CA LEU A 97 6.80 12.16 1.99
C LEU A 97 6.43 10.88 2.75
N ALA A 98 5.64 9.99 2.12
CA ALA A 98 5.28 8.69 2.70
C ALA A 98 6.53 7.87 3.03
N THR A 99 7.50 7.81 2.11
CA THR A 99 8.78 7.13 2.33
C THR A 99 9.56 7.73 3.50
N GLY A 100 9.63 9.07 3.58
CA GLY A 100 10.27 9.77 4.70
C GLY A 100 9.58 9.49 6.04
N CYS A 101 8.25 9.48 6.07
CA CYS A 101 7.49 9.11 7.26
C CYS A 101 7.75 7.65 7.66
N PHE A 102 7.74 6.70 6.72
CA PHE A 102 8.05 5.30 7.05
C PHE A 102 9.49 5.11 7.52
N PHE A 103 10.45 5.85 6.96
CA PHE A 103 11.82 5.87 7.49
C PHE A 103 11.85 6.32 8.95
N MET A 104 11.18 7.43 9.29
CA MET A 104 11.09 7.92 10.67
C MET A 104 10.35 6.93 11.59
N PHE A 105 9.28 6.28 11.11
CA PHE A 105 8.59 5.21 11.83
C PHE A 105 9.53 4.05 12.17
N LEU A 106 10.30 3.56 11.20
CA LEU A 106 11.26 2.47 11.41
C LEU A 106 12.35 2.85 12.42
N ARG A 107 12.78 4.13 12.43
CA ARG A 107 13.73 4.67 13.42
C ARG A 107 13.21 4.71 14.86
N THR A 108 11.91 4.54 15.08
CA THR A 108 11.33 4.47 16.43
C THR A 108 11.49 3.10 17.09
N GLU A 109 12.07 2.12 16.39
CA GLU A 109 12.24 0.77 16.92
C GLU A 109 13.13 0.76 18.17
N ARG A 110 12.64 0.11 19.22
CA ARG A 110 13.40 -0.22 20.43
C ARG A 110 13.31 -1.70 20.70
N THR A 111 14.38 -2.28 21.21
CA THR A 111 14.35 -3.66 21.73
C THR A 111 13.27 -3.78 22.79
N LYS A 112 12.57 -4.91 22.80
CA LYS A 112 11.64 -5.23 23.88
C LYS A 112 12.34 -5.34 25.22
#